data_AF-A0A2V5K8V2-F1
#
_entry.id   AF-A0A2V5K8V2-F1
#
_cell.length_a   1.000
_cell.length_b   1.000
_cell.length_c   1.000
_cell.angle_alpha   90.00
_cell.angle_beta   90.00
_cell.angle_gamma   90.00
#
_symmetry.space_group_name_H-M   'P 1'
#
loop_
_entity.id
_entity.type
_entity.pdbx_description
1 polymer ?
#
loop_
_entity_poly.entity_id
_entity_poly.type
_entity_poly.pdbx_seq_one_letter_code
_entity_poly.pdbx_strand_id
1 'polypeptide(L)'
;MNPDFIKLKPLEGELKLSHKKPHFGITVSTKEVVLHKPHVNYYLNLEDIVSITPFETKPSPQVRLVSRQTASHEVVQAGDGTPHYNVFVKKATLHNRSGLFSLGAMRFVIPIHHELMNMIGLLGRWDVALDM
;
A
#
# COMPACT_ATOMS: atom_id res chain seq x y z
N MET A 1 -4.35 -33.13 -4.33
CA MET A 1 -4.60 -31.68 -4.54
C MET A 1 -5.92 -31.58 -5.29
N ASN A 2 -6.94 -30.93 -4.71
CA ASN A 2 -8.30 -30.94 -5.27
C ASN A 2 -8.38 -30.00 -6.50
N PRO A 3 -8.80 -30.47 -7.69
CA PRO A 3 -8.95 -29.65 -8.89
C PRO A 3 -10.06 -28.59 -8.79
N ASP A 4 -10.96 -28.69 -7.81
CA ASP A 4 -12.05 -27.74 -7.59
C ASP A 4 -11.64 -26.48 -6.81
N PHE A 5 -10.34 -26.36 -6.48
CA PHE A 5 -9.83 -25.16 -5.85
C PHE A 5 -9.72 -24.03 -6.88
N ILE A 6 -10.75 -23.18 -6.95
CA ILE A 6 -10.69 -21.91 -7.65
C ILE A 6 -9.57 -21.09 -7.00
N LYS A 7 -8.49 -20.85 -7.75
CA LYS A 7 -7.42 -19.93 -7.35
C LYS A 7 -8.00 -18.52 -7.26
N LEU A 8 -8.45 -18.14 -6.06
CA LEU A 8 -8.65 -16.74 -5.71
C LEU A 8 -7.32 -16.03 -6.02
N LYS A 9 -7.40 -15.01 -6.88
CA LYS A 9 -6.32 -14.21 -7.50
C LYS A 9 -4.91 -14.45 -6.93
N PRO A 10 -3.88 -14.68 -7.77
CA PRO A 10 -2.53 -14.90 -7.29
C PRO A 10 -2.04 -13.66 -6.55
N LEU A 11 -2.12 -13.68 -5.22
CA LEU A 11 -1.26 -12.89 -4.37
C LEU A 11 0.12 -13.54 -4.49
N GLU A 12 1.14 -12.76 -4.79
CA GLU A 12 2.49 -13.31 -4.80
C GLU A 12 2.94 -13.59 -3.37
N GLY A 13 3.24 -14.85 -3.07
CA GLY A 13 3.70 -15.28 -1.75
C GLY A 13 2.57 -15.72 -0.81
N GLU A 14 2.85 -15.65 0.49
CA GLU A 14 1.93 -16.08 1.55
C GLU A 14 1.33 -14.85 2.23
N LEU A 15 0.00 -14.82 2.37
CA LEU A 15 -0.71 -13.76 3.08
C LEU A 15 -0.29 -13.75 4.55
N LYS A 16 0.24 -12.63 5.04
CA LYS A 16 0.61 -12.48 6.46
C LYS A 16 -0.39 -11.64 7.23
N LEU A 17 -0.85 -10.54 6.65
CA LEU A 17 -1.77 -9.63 7.35
C LEU A 17 -2.70 -8.94 6.34
N SER A 18 -3.97 -8.77 6.71
CA SER A 18 -4.94 -8.02 5.89
C SER A 18 -5.80 -7.16 6.80
N HIS A 19 -5.65 -5.84 6.69
CA HIS A 19 -6.48 -4.87 7.36
C HIS A 19 -7.40 -4.21 6.33
N LYS A 20 -8.71 -4.42 6.45
CA LYS A 20 -9.71 -3.80 5.58
C LYS A 20 -10.56 -2.80 6.37
N LYS A 21 -10.51 -1.54 5.97
CA LYS A 21 -11.43 -0.48 6.40
C LYS A 21 -12.41 -0.18 5.26
N PRO A 22 -13.56 0.46 5.53
CA PRO A 22 -14.61 0.65 4.52
C PRO A 22 -14.17 1.39 3.26
N HIS A 23 -13.17 2.27 3.37
CA HIS A 23 -12.69 3.11 2.26
C HIS A 23 -11.30 2.73 1.76
N PHE A 24 -10.61 1.81 2.45
CA PHE A 24 -9.23 1.45 2.17
C PHE A 24 -8.85 0.16 2.89
N GLY A 25 -8.15 -0.74 2.21
CA GLY A 25 -7.54 -1.92 2.83
C GLY A 25 -6.06 -2.04 2.47
N ILE A 26 -5.28 -2.61 3.38
CA ILE A 26 -3.90 -3.02 3.14
C ILE A 26 -3.81 -4.51 3.37
N THR A 27 -3.28 -5.20 2.38
CA THR A 27 -2.92 -6.61 2.47
C THR A 27 -1.42 -6.73 2.33
N VAL A 28 -0.76 -7.43 3.24
CA VAL A 28 0.69 -7.66 3.24
C VAL A 28 0.93 -9.15 3.07
N SER A 29 1.65 -9.50 2.02
CA SER A 29 2.18 -10.84 1.76
C SER A 29 3.69 -10.86 1.98
N THR A 30 4.29 -12.05 1.88
CA THR A 30 5.75 -12.22 1.93
C THR A 30 6.51 -11.58 0.78
N LYS A 31 5.84 -11.20 -0.32
CA LYS A 31 6.50 -10.61 -1.51
C LYS A 31 5.93 -9.25 -1.91
N GLU A 32 4.68 -8.96 -1.57
CA GLU A 32 4.00 -7.76 -2.02
C GLU A 32 3.08 -7.16 -0.95
N VAL A 33 2.84 -5.86 -1.10
CA VAL A 33 1.86 -5.09 -0.35
C VAL A 33 0.79 -4.65 -1.34
N VAL A 34 -0.46 -5.02 -1.07
CA VAL A 34 -1.61 -4.68 -1.89
C VAL A 34 -2.47 -3.63 -1.19
N LEU A 35 -2.64 -2.49 -1.85
CA LEU A 35 -3.51 -1.41 -1.41
C LEU A 35 -4.86 -1.54 -2.11
N HIS A 36 -5.90 -1.82 -1.34
CA HIS A 36 -7.28 -1.94 -1.81
C HIS A 36 -8.00 -0.59 -1.66
N LYS A 37 -8.42 0.01 -2.77
CA LYS A 37 -9.39 1.12 -2.80
C LYS A 37 -10.71 0.64 -3.40
N PRO A 38 -11.84 1.35 -3.19
CA PRO A 38 -13.17 0.92 -3.64
C PRO A 38 -13.28 0.55 -5.14
N HIS A 39 -12.39 1.08 -5.98
CA HIS A 39 -12.45 0.87 -7.43
C HIS A 39 -11.11 0.42 -8.06
N VAL A 40 -10.07 0.26 -7.25
CA VAL A 40 -8.72 0.01 -7.76
C VAL A 40 -7.84 -0.64 -6.70
N ASN A 41 -6.96 -1.56 -7.13
CA ASN A 41 -5.98 -2.20 -6.28
C ASN A 41 -4.58 -1.85 -6.78
N TYR A 42 -3.69 -1.46 -5.89
CA TYR A 42 -2.27 -1.28 -6.21
C TYR A 42 -1.50 -2.44 -5.62
N TYR A 43 -0.72 -3.11 -6.45
CA TYR A 43 0.21 -4.15 -6.05
C TYR A 43 1.61 -3.54 -6.06
N LEU A 44 2.25 -3.57 -4.89
CA LEU A 44 3.58 -3.03 -4.65
C LEU A 44 4.48 -4.18 -4.24
N ASN A 45 5.45 -4.57 -5.05
CA ASN A 45 6.41 -5.58 -4.64
C ASN A 45 7.32 -5.01 -3.55
N LEU A 46 7.63 -5.81 -2.53
CA LEU A 46 8.53 -5.40 -1.45
C LEU A 46 9.93 -5.05 -1.99
N GLU A 47 10.40 -5.75 -3.02
CA GLU A 47 11.67 -5.47 -3.70
C GLU A 47 11.71 -4.12 -4.46
N ASP A 48 10.53 -3.63 -4.87
CA ASP A 48 10.40 -2.38 -5.62
C ASP A 48 10.22 -1.16 -4.69
N ILE A 49 9.95 -1.37 -3.40
CA ILE A 49 9.88 -0.31 -2.40
C ILE A 49 11.31 0.14 -2.07
N VAL A 50 11.57 1.44 -2.29
CA VAL A 50 12.89 2.04 -2.06
C VAL A 50 12.98 2.68 -0.68
N SER A 51 11.89 3.30 -0.24
CA SER A 51 11.88 4.02 1.02
C SER A 51 10.48 4.12 1.59
N ILE A 52 10.38 3.96 2.90
CA ILE A 52 9.18 4.29 3.68
C ILE A 52 9.60 5.33 4.72
N THR A 53 8.92 6.47 4.72
CA THR A 53 9.23 7.58 5.63
C THR A 53 7.98 8.01 6.37
N PRO A 54 8.04 8.29 7.69
CA PRO A 54 6.91 8.88 8.40
C PRO A 54 6.47 10.19 7.73
N PHE A 55 5.16 10.37 7.57
CA PHE A 55 4.57 11.58 7.02
C PHE A 55 3.78 12.30 8.10
N GLU A 56 4.35 13.38 8.65
CA GLU A 56 3.65 14.24 9.61
C GLU A 56 2.55 15.02 8.91
N THR A 57 1.30 14.63 9.13
CA THR A 57 0.15 15.44 8.77
C THR A 57 0.07 16.60 9.75
N LYS A 58 0.73 17.73 9.46
CA LYS A 58 0.36 18.99 10.12
C LYS A 58 -1.15 19.17 9.97
N PRO A 59 -1.91 19.50 11.04
CA PRO A 59 -3.36 19.65 10.97
C PRO A 59 -3.69 20.89 10.14
N SER A 60 -3.73 20.72 8.83
CA SER A 60 -4.10 21.72 7.84
C SER A 60 -5.40 21.26 7.19
N PRO A 61 -6.40 22.15 7.06
CA PRO A 61 -7.75 21.77 6.69
C PRO A 61 -7.78 21.23 5.25
N GLN A 62 -8.35 20.04 5.09
CA GLN A 62 -8.85 19.52 3.81
C GLN A 62 -7.88 19.63 2.63
N VAL A 63 -6.80 18.85 2.62
CA VAL A 63 -6.09 18.59 1.37
C VAL A 63 -6.91 17.60 0.53
N ARG A 64 -7.90 18.13 -0.20
CA ARG A 64 -8.54 17.42 -1.32
C ARG A 64 -7.46 17.10 -2.35
N LEU A 65 -7.25 15.82 -2.67
CA LEU A 65 -6.29 15.43 -3.70
C LEU A 65 -6.79 15.87 -5.09
N VAL A 66 -6.06 16.80 -5.69
CA VAL A 66 -6.16 17.17 -7.10
C VAL A 66 -5.49 16.06 -7.92
N SER A 67 -6.27 15.29 -8.68
CA SER A 67 -5.73 14.48 -9.78
C SER A 67 -5.29 15.42 -10.89
N ARG A 68 -4.05 15.92 -10.80
CA ARG A 68 -3.41 16.62 -11.93
C ARG A 68 -2.66 15.55 -12.70
N GLN A 69 -3.10 15.28 -13.92
CA GLN A 69 -2.73 14.20 -14.83
C GLN A 69 -1.23 14.19 -15.25
N THR A 70 -0.31 14.58 -14.38
CA THR A 70 1.11 14.82 -14.73
C THR A 70 2.11 14.52 -13.60
N ALA A 71 1.71 14.07 -12.40
CA ALA A 71 2.68 13.72 -11.36
C ALA A 71 2.16 12.64 -10.37
N SER A 72 2.60 11.40 -10.58
CA SER A 72 3.15 10.40 -9.64
C SER A 72 2.81 10.39 -8.13
N HIS A 73 1.70 10.95 -7.66
CA HIS A 73 1.42 11.06 -6.22
C HIS A 73 0.00 10.63 -5.88
N GLU A 74 -0.13 9.64 -5.00
CA GLU A 74 -1.41 9.21 -4.43
C GLU A 74 -1.42 9.30 -2.92
N VAL A 75 -2.39 10.04 -2.36
CA VAL A 75 -2.61 10.16 -0.91
C VAL A 75 -3.92 9.46 -0.55
N VAL A 76 -3.86 8.57 0.43
CA VAL A 76 -5.01 7.97 1.10
C VAL A 76 -5.05 8.55 2.49
N GLN A 77 -6.19 9.14 2.89
CA GLN A 77 -6.38 9.62 4.26
C GLN A 77 -7.33 8.68 5.01
N ALA A 78 -6.90 8.22 6.17
CA ALA A 78 -7.78 7.62 7.18
C ALA A 78 -7.96 8.63 8.31
N GLY A 79 -9.21 8.99 8.62
CA GLY A 79 -9.55 10.01 9.61
C GLY A 79 -9.51 9.54 11.06
N ASP A 80 -8.69 8.54 11.39
CA ASP A 80 -8.73 7.80 12.66
C ASP A 80 -7.45 7.92 13.49
N GLY A 81 -6.61 8.93 13.22
CA GLY A 81 -5.35 9.14 13.95
C GLY A 81 -4.25 8.13 13.63
N THR A 82 -4.45 7.24 12.63
CA THR A 82 -3.38 6.34 12.17
C THR A 82 -2.21 7.15 11.59
N PRO A 83 -0.95 6.84 11.97
CA PRO A 83 0.21 7.50 11.38
C PRO A 83 0.27 7.25 9.87
N HIS A 84 0.57 8.31 9.13
CA HIS A 84 0.71 8.24 7.69
C HIS A 84 2.16 8.00 7.33
N TYR A 85 2.39 7.16 6.32
CA TYR A 85 3.71 6.86 5.80
C TYR A 85 3.76 7.17 4.32
N ASN A 86 4.85 7.77 3.92
CA ASN A 86 5.20 8.01 2.54
C ASN A 86 6.06 6.84 2.02
N VAL A 87 5.46 6.02 1.17
CA VAL A 87 6.03 4.86 0.51
C VAL A 87 6.41 5.23 -0.91
N PHE A 88 7.70 5.19 -1.22
CA PHE A 88 8.21 5.39 -2.58
C PHE A 88 8.57 4.04 -3.20
N VAL A 89 8.02 3.79 -4.38
CA VAL A 89 8.25 2.57 -5.15
C VAL A 89 8.82 2.90 -6.52
N LYS A 90 9.71 2.05 -7.03
CA LYS A 90 10.22 2.14 -8.40
C LYS A 90 9.19 1.70 -9.43
N LYS A 91 8.34 0.75 -9.05
CA LYS A 91 7.31 0.16 -9.89
C LYS A 91 6.10 -0.22 -9.05
N ALA A 92 4.92 0.01 -9.60
CA ALA A 92 3.66 -0.43 -9.02
C ALA A 92 2.81 -1.06 -10.12
N THR A 93 1.91 -1.96 -9.75
CA THR A 93 0.93 -2.51 -10.67
C THR A 93 -0.47 -2.10 -10.23
N LEU A 94 -1.19 -1.41 -11.11
CA LEU A 94 -2.56 -1.00 -10.92
C LEU A 94 -3.50 -2.07 -11.47
N HIS A 95 -4.52 -2.43 -10.72
CA HIS A 95 -5.60 -3.27 -11.20
C HIS A 95 -6.93 -2.59 -10.94
N ASN A 96 -7.62 -2.21 -12.01
CA ASN A 96 -8.98 -1.67 -11.97
C ASN A 96 -9.92 -2.52 -12.84
N ARG A 97 -11.16 -2.07 -13.02
CA ARG A 97 -12.15 -2.75 -13.89
C ARG A 97 -11.74 -2.87 -15.36
N SER A 98 -10.79 -2.07 -15.83
CA SER A 98 -10.30 -2.03 -17.21
C SER A 98 -9.09 -2.94 -17.44
N GLY A 99 -8.53 -3.54 -16.39
CA GLY A 99 -7.41 -4.47 -16.47
C GLY A 99 -6.24 -4.10 -15.58
N LEU A 100 -5.08 -4.61 -15.95
CA LEU A 100 -3.82 -4.48 -15.22
C LEU A 100 -2.92 -3.45 -15.94
N PHE A 101 -2.43 -2.44 -15.24
CA PHE A 101 -1.55 -1.41 -15.76
C PHE A 101 -0.27 -1.36 -14.93
N SER A 102 0.89 -1.44 -15.58
CA SER A 102 2.16 -1.19 -14.88
C SER A 102 2.35 0.32 -14.76
N LEU A 103 2.51 0.79 -13.54
CA LEU A 103 2.88 2.15 -13.21
C LEU A 103 4.39 2.18 -12.90
N GLY A 104 5.05 3.25 -13.32
CA GLY A 104 6.48 3.48 -13.05
C GLY A 104 6.71 3.93 -11.59
N ALA A 105 7.73 4.76 -11.40
CA ALA A 105 8.04 5.27 -10.07
C ALA A 105 6.87 6.09 -9.50
N MET A 106 6.44 5.74 -8.29
CA MET A 106 5.28 6.33 -7.65
C MET A 106 5.51 6.57 -6.17
N ARG A 107 4.78 7.57 -5.67
CA ARG A 107 4.74 7.91 -4.26
C ARG A 107 3.33 7.71 -3.71
N PHE A 108 3.23 6.90 -2.66
CA PHE A 108 2.01 6.62 -1.93
C PHE A 108 2.09 7.19 -0.53
N VAL A 109 1.16 8.03 -0.13
CA VAL A 109 0.98 8.43 1.27
C VAL A 109 -0.21 7.64 1.80
N ILE A 110 0.05 6.69 2.69
CA ILE A 110 -0.95 5.75 3.20
C ILE A 110 -0.95 5.68 4.72
N PRO A 111 -2.12 5.54 5.36
CA PRO A 111 -2.21 5.30 6.79
C PRO A 111 -1.87 3.84 7.07
N ILE A 112 -0.75 3.58 7.74
CA ILE A 112 -0.30 2.22 8.07
C ILE A 112 -0.32 2.07 9.58
N HIS A 113 -1.03 1.04 10.07
CA HIS A 113 -1.01 0.71 11.50
C HIS A 113 0.39 0.22 11.92
N HIS A 114 0.77 0.45 13.17
CA HIS A 114 2.10 0.08 13.68
C HIS A 114 2.43 -1.41 13.47
N GLU A 115 1.48 -2.31 13.73
CA GLU A 115 1.65 -3.75 13.49
C GLU A 115 1.89 -4.10 12.01
N LEU A 116 1.19 -3.42 11.09
CA LEU A 116 1.41 -3.59 9.65
C LEU A 116 2.80 -3.09 9.26
N MET A 117 3.23 -1.96 9.81
CA MET A 117 4.54 -1.39 9.51
C MET A 117 5.68 -2.29 10.01
N ASN A 118 5.54 -2.87 11.21
CA ASN A 118 6.46 -3.89 11.73
C ASN A 118 6.55 -5.11 10.80
N MET A 119 5.40 -5.61 10.32
CA MET A 119 5.36 -6.76 9.42
C MET A 119 6.02 -6.45 8.07
N ILE A 120 5.74 -5.26 7.52
CA ILE A 120 6.36 -4.79 6.27
C ILE A 120 7.88 -4.67 6.45
N GLY A 121 8.34 -4.14 7.58
CA GLY A 121 9.77 -4.09 7.92
C GLY A 121 10.44 -5.45 7.98
N LEU A 122 9.83 -6.36 8.73
CA LEU A 122 10.33 -7.74 8.90
C LEU A 122 10.43 -8.46 7.56
N LEU A 123 9.42 -8.34 6.70
CA LEU A 123 9.37 -9.02 5.40
C LEU A 123 10.25 -8.33 4.34
N GLY A 124 10.30 -6.99 4.36
CA GLY A 124 11.19 -6.19 3.52
C GLY A 124 12.66 -6.26 3.92
N ARG A 125 12.97 -6.86 5.09
CA ARG A 125 14.30 -6.85 5.72
C ARG A 125 14.84 -5.43 5.92
N TRP A 126 13.96 -4.52 6.29
CA TRP A 126 14.33 -3.13 6.59
C TRP A 126 14.40 -2.95 8.10
N ASP A 127 15.41 -2.22 8.57
CA ASP A 127 15.45 -1.72 9.94
C ASP A 127 14.35 -0.66 10.08
N VAL A 128 13.20 -1.10 10.58
CA VAL A 128 12.10 -0.21 10.92
C VAL A 128 12.41 0.36 12.30
N ALA A 129 13.10 1.49 12.33
CA ALA A 129 13.19 2.34 13.51
C ALA A 129 11.84 3.05 13.69
N LEU A 130 10.91 2.39 14.38
CA LEU A 130 9.72 3.06 14.92
C LEU A 130 10.14 3.64 16.26
N ASP A 131 10.42 4.95 16.29
CA ASP A 131 10.56 5.67 17.54
C ASP A 131 9.23 5.54 18.31
N MET A 132 9.31 4.84 19.45
CA MET A 132 8.21 4.63 20.40
C MET A 132 7.81 5.91 21.12
#